data_AF-A0A948G5A7-F1
#
_entry.id   AF-A0A948G5A7-F1
#
_cell.length_a   1.000
_cell.length_b   1.000
_cell.length_c   1.000
_cell.angle_alpha   90.00
_cell.angle_beta   90.00
_cell.angle_gamma   90.00
#
_symmetry.space_group_name_H-M   'P 1'
#
loop_
_entity.id
_entity.type
_entity.pdbx_description
1 polymer ?
#
loop_
_entity_poly.entity_id
_entity_poly.type
_entity_poly.pdbx_seq_one_letter_code
_entity_poly.pdbx_strand_id
1 'polypeptide(L)'
;SIENESNNLEPLSRNQSVNLLFSKETLEEVRKGLIGAVRDSGGTASVLSDLGVSVAGKTGSAQVGSGRAHGWFAGFFPVENPKFVICVFLEHGGSGYYACRVTRKIIEEMLKEKIL
;
A
#
# COMPACT_ATOMS: atom_id res chain seq x y z
N SER A 1 -16.41 -31.76 -5.92
CA SER A 1 -17.36 -30.65 -5.75
C SER A 1 -16.85 -29.78 -4.63
N ILE A 2 -16.14 -28.71 -4.97
CA ILE A 2 -15.81 -27.63 -4.04
C ILE A 2 -16.64 -26.46 -4.57
N GLU A 3 -17.61 -26.06 -3.78
CA GLU A 3 -18.55 -25.01 -4.14
C GLU A 3 -17.83 -23.68 -4.24
N ASN A 4 -18.19 -22.97 -5.31
CA ASN A 4 -17.74 -21.65 -5.65
C ASN A 4 -18.44 -20.69 -4.68
N GLU A 5 -17.76 -20.26 -3.61
CA GLU A 5 -18.20 -19.13 -2.78
C GLU A 5 -18.09 -17.84 -3.60
N SER A 6 -19.02 -17.68 -4.52
CA SER A 6 -19.25 -16.45 -5.26
C SER A 6 -19.65 -15.36 -4.26
N ASN A 7 -18.67 -14.55 -3.86
CA ASN A 7 -18.71 -13.09 -3.78
C ASN A 7 -20.07 -12.44 -3.49
N ASN A 8 -20.71 -12.77 -2.37
CA ASN A 8 -21.73 -11.89 -1.78
C ASN A 8 -21.05 -10.79 -0.95
N LEU A 9 -20.17 -10.01 -1.60
CA LEU A 9 -19.75 -8.74 -1.05
C LEU A 9 -20.85 -7.74 -1.37
N GLU A 10 -21.76 -7.54 -0.42
CA GLU A 10 -22.64 -6.37 -0.41
C GLU A 10 -21.79 -5.12 -0.65
N PRO A 11 -22.11 -4.27 -1.65
CA PRO A 11 -21.35 -3.06 -1.89
C PRO A 11 -21.38 -2.21 -0.62
N LEU A 12 -20.20 -2.01 -0.01
CA LEU A 12 -20.05 -1.14 1.14
C LEU A 12 -20.67 0.22 0.80
N SER A 13 -21.71 0.59 1.53
CA SER A 13 -22.33 1.91 1.41
C SER A 13 -21.24 2.96 1.60
N ARG A 14 -21.03 3.78 0.56
CA ARG A 14 -19.97 4.80 0.43
C ARG A 14 -19.95 5.82 1.58
N ASN A 15 -20.97 5.84 2.44
CA ASN A 15 -21.18 6.80 3.52
C ASN A 15 -21.30 6.17 4.92
N GLN A 16 -20.74 4.98 5.16
CA GLN A 16 -20.58 4.54 6.54
C GLN A 16 -19.43 5.32 7.19
N SER A 17 -19.78 6.28 8.04
CA SER A 17 -18.82 6.94 8.93
C SER A 17 -18.25 5.89 9.87
N VAL A 18 -17.04 5.41 9.56
CA VAL A 18 -16.29 4.54 10.47
C VAL A 18 -15.77 5.43 11.60
N ASN A 19 -16.21 5.17 12.82
CA ASN A 19 -15.64 5.81 13.99
C ASN A 19 -14.27 5.18 14.26
N LEU A 20 -13.20 5.85 13.81
CA LEU A 20 -11.85 5.42 14.14
C LEU A 20 -11.61 5.67 15.63
N LEU A 21 -11.22 4.62 16.36
CA LEU A 21 -10.87 4.70 17.79
C LEU A 21 -9.55 5.44 18.05
N PHE A 22 -9.08 6.25 17.10
CA PHE A 22 -7.80 6.96 17.14
C PHE A 22 -8.04 8.46 17.01
N SER A 23 -7.25 9.25 17.75
CA SER A 23 -7.31 10.71 17.64
C SER A 23 -6.80 11.16 16.27
N LYS A 24 -7.22 12.35 15.85
CA LYS A 24 -6.69 12.99 14.63
C LYS A 24 -5.17 13.13 14.70
N GLU A 25 -4.65 13.48 15.87
CA GLU A 25 -3.20 13.62 16.10
C GLU A 25 -2.47 12.28 15.89
N THR A 26 -2.99 11.18 16.43
CA THR A 26 -2.42 9.84 16.20
C THR A 26 -2.41 9.49 14.71
N LEU A 27 -3.52 9.77 14.00
CA LEU A 27 -3.59 9.51 12.56
C LEU A 27 -2.59 10.37 11.77
N GLU A 28 -2.39 11.62 12.16
CA GLU A 28 -1.38 12.49 11.54
C GLU A 28 0.04 11.99 11.78
N GLU A 29 0.37 11.51 12.98
CA GLU A 29 1.68 10.91 13.26
C GLU A 29 1.90 9.62 12.45
N VAL A 30 0.88 8.77 12.35
CA VAL A 30 0.93 7.59 11.46
C VAL A 30 1.15 8.03 10.02
N ARG A 31 0.42 9.05 9.54
CA ARG A 31 0.56 9.58 8.18
C ARG A 31 1.99 10.08 7.92
N LYS A 32 2.59 10.82 8.86
CA LYS A 32 3.99 11.25 8.78
C LYS A 32 4.95 10.05 8.70
N GLY A 33 4.74 9.02 9.52
CA GLY A 33 5.54 7.80 9.48
C GLY A 33 5.46 7.05 8.14
N LEU A 34 4.26 6.96 7.56
CA LEU A 34 4.05 6.34 6.24
C LEU A 34 4.70 7.14 5.10
N ILE A 35 4.69 8.47 5.21
CA ILE A 35 5.42 9.36 4.29
C ILE A 35 6.93 9.15 4.44
N GLY A 36 7.45 9.15 5.67
CA GLY A 36 8.88 8.96 5.94
C GLY A 36 9.42 7.61 5.47
N ALA A 37 8.63 6.53 5.63
CA ALA A 37 8.98 5.20 5.12
C ALA A 37 9.25 5.17 3.61
N VAL A 38 8.66 6.10 2.84
CA VAL A 38 8.89 6.31 1.42
C VAL A 38 9.92 7.41 1.15
N ARG A 39 9.84 8.58 1.79
CA ARG A 39 10.65 9.75 1.42
C ARG A 39 12.05 9.77 1.99
N ASP A 40 12.26 9.16 3.15
CA ASP A 40 13.54 9.24 3.85
C ASP A 40 14.55 8.30 3.19
N SER A 41 15.83 8.70 3.16
CA SER A 41 16.90 7.92 2.52
C SER A 41 17.10 6.52 3.14
N GLY A 42 16.76 6.36 4.43
CA GLY A 42 16.73 5.07 5.14
C GLY A 42 15.37 4.35 5.11
N GLY A 43 14.37 4.92 4.42
CA GLY A 43 13.03 4.36 4.33
C GLY A 43 13.01 3.05 3.56
N THR A 44 12.32 2.04 4.10
CA THR A 44 12.22 0.71 3.45
C THR A 44 11.49 0.72 2.10
N ALA A 45 10.70 1.77 1.83
CA ALA A 45 9.96 1.98 0.58
C ALA A 45 10.56 3.11 -0.26
N SER A 46 11.83 3.49 -0.02
CA SER A 46 12.50 4.62 -0.69
C SER A 46 12.52 4.57 -2.21
N VAL A 47 12.38 3.39 -2.80
CA VAL A 47 12.22 3.19 -4.25
C VAL A 47 10.92 3.78 -4.83
N LEU A 48 10.05 4.34 -4.00
CA LEU A 48 8.83 5.05 -4.41
C LEU A 48 8.95 6.58 -4.21
N SER A 49 10.10 7.09 -3.74
CA SER A 49 10.28 8.52 -3.38
C SER A 49 10.37 9.46 -4.58
N ASP A 50 10.86 8.97 -5.71
CA ASP A 50 11.18 9.71 -6.93
C ASP A 50 10.14 9.49 -8.05
N LEU A 51 8.89 9.25 -7.64
CA LEU A 51 7.76 9.18 -8.56
C LEU A 51 7.20 10.59 -8.83
N GLY A 52 6.62 10.80 -10.02
CA GLY A 52 5.90 12.04 -10.36
C GLY A 52 4.62 12.30 -9.55
N VAL A 53 4.37 11.51 -8.49
CA VAL A 53 3.26 11.62 -7.56
C VAL A 53 3.75 11.26 -6.15
N SER A 54 3.23 11.94 -5.13
CA SER A 54 3.55 11.69 -3.73
C SER A 54 2.94 10.36 -3.26
N VAL A 55 3.74 9.47 -2.69
CA VAL A 55 3.31 8.17 -2.17
C VAL A 55 3.59 8.09 -0.67
N ALA A 56 2.64 7.56 0.09
CA ALA A 56 2.83 7.15 1.48
C ALA A 56 2.47 5.67 1.62
N GLY A 57 3.21 4.94 2.45
CA GLY A 57 2.89 3.54 2.67
C GLY A 57 3.90 2.82 3.56
N LYS A 58 3.69 1.52 3.72
CA LYS A 58 4.52 0.67 4.56
C LYS A 58 4.81 -0.65 3.90
N THR A 59 6.05 -1.09 4.07
CA THR A 59 6.51 -2.44 3.74
C THR A 59 6.18 -3.42 4.85
N GLY A 60 5.92 -4.66 4.48
CA GLY A 60 5.91 -5.80 5.39
C GLY A 60 6.53 -7.03 4.77
N SER A 61 6.92 -7.96 5.64
CA SER A 61 7.43 -9.28 5.28
C SER A 61 6.90 -10.28 6.31
N ALA A 62 6.53 -11.48 5.86
CA ALA A 62 6.10 -12.57 6.75
C ALA A 62 6.94 -13.80 6.48
N GLN A 63 7.61 -14.30 7.50
CA GLN A 63 8.30 -15.57 7.43
C GLN A 63 7.30 -16.72 7.30
N VAL A 64 7.73 -17.78 6.63
CA VAL A 64 6.96 -18.99 6.38
C VAL A 64 7.77 -20.19 6.83
N GLY A 65 7.09 -21.29 7.18
CA GLY A 65 7.75 -22.49 7.72
C GLY A 65 8.78 -23.13 6.78
N SER A 66 8.61 -22.97 5.46
CA SER A 66 9.62 -23.32 4.47
C SER A 66 9.56 -22.37 3.27
N GLY A 67 10.70 -22.10 2.66
CA GLY A 67 10.82 -21.20 1.51
C GLY A 67 11.10 -19.74 1.87
N ARG A 68 10.99 -18.86 0.88
CA ARG A 68 11.20 -17.41 1.07
C ARG A 68 10.01 -16.80 1.79
N ALA A 69 10.25 -15.80 2.62
CA ALA A 69 9.20 -14.99 3.24
C ALA A 69 8.24 -14.41 2.19
N HIS A 70 7.01 -14.11 2.57
CA HIS A 70 6.11 -13.24 1.80
C HIS A 70 6.59 -11.79 1.92
N GLY A 71 6.29 -10.97 0.92
CA GLY A 71 6.57 -9.53 0.95
C GLY A 71 5.37 -8.74 0.49
N TRP A 72 5.08 -7.61 1.15
CA TRP A 72 4.01 -6.71 0.72
C TRP A 72 4.34 -5.25 0.91
N PHE A 73 3.61 -4.43 0.17
CA PHE A 73 3.53 -2.99 0.35
C PHE A 73 2.05 -2.58 0.34
N ALA A 74 1.66 -1.77 1.31
CA ALA A 74 0.36 -1.12 1.33
C ALA A 74 0.56 0.40 1.43
N GLY A 75 -0.19 1.17 0.65
CA GLY A 75 -0.04 2.62 0.61
C GLY A 75 -1.18 3.34 -0.07
N PHE A 76 -1.10 4.67 -0.06
CA PHE A 76 -2.03 5.56 -0.72
C PHE A 76 -1.29 6.70 -1.42
N PHE A 77 -1.92 7.27 -2.46
CA PHE A 77 -1.39 8.38 -3.24
C PHE A 77 -2.53 9.12 -3.99
N PRO A 78 -2.36 10.40 -4.34
CA PRO A 78 -1.34 11.34 -3.83
C PRO A 78 -1.47 11.56 -2.31
N VAL A 79 -0.40 11.97 -1.63
CA VAL A 79 -0.41 12.21 -0.17
C VAL A 79 -1.31 13.37 0.24
N GLU A 80 -1.34 14.44 -0.55
CA GLU A 80 -2.04 15.69 -0.22
C GLU A 80 -3.56 15.56 -0.39
N ASN A 81 -3.98 14.76 -1.37
CA ASN A 81 -5.38 14.45 -1.63
C ASN A 81 -5.49 12.96 -2.04
N PRO A 82 -5.52 12.03 -1.08
CA PRO A 82 -5.53 10.60 -1.37
C PRO A 82 -6.73 10.21 -2.24
N LYS A 83 -6.44 9.71 -3.45
CA LYS A 83 -7.45 9.21 -4.39
C LYS A 83 -7.36 7.70 -4.60
N PHE A 84 -6.16 7.15 -4.42
CA PHE A 84 -5.86 5.75 -4.69
C PHE A 84 -5.29 5.08 -3.44
N VAL A 85 -5.67 3.82 -3.25
CA VAL A 85 -5.05 2.90 -2.30
C VAL A 85 -4.49 1.72 -3.10
N ILE A 86 -3.35 1.19 -2.68
CA ILE A 86 -2.71 0.04 -3.33
C ILE A 86 -2.19 -0.92 -2.27
N CYS A 87 -2.40 -2.21 -2.52
CA CYS A 87 -1.77 -3.30 -1.79
C CYS A 87 -1.17 -4.26 -2.81
N VAL A 88 0.14 -4.46 -2.77
CA VAL A 88 0.83 -5.47 -3.56
C VAL A 88 1.35 -6.52 -2.59
N PHE A 89 0.86 -7.74 -2.71
CA PHE A 89 1.30 -8.89 -1.93
C PHE A 89 1.98 -9.91 -2.84
N LEU A 90 3.19 -10.32 -2.47
CA LEU A 90 4.00 -11.28 -3.19
C LEU A 90 4.20 -12.52 -2.32
N GLU A 91 3.50 -13.59 -2.66
CA GLU A 91 3.72 -14.91 -2.05
C GLU A 91 5.16 -15.36 -2.36
N HIS A 92 5.83 -15.90 -1.34
CA HIS A 92 7.27 -16.18 -1.35
C HIS A 92 8.16 -15.10 -2.03
N GLY A 93 7.76 -13.83 -1.94
CA GLY A 93 8.41 -12.68 -2.61
C GLY A 93 9.65 -12.13 -1.88
N GLY A 94 9.99 -12.68 -0.73
CA GLY A 94 11.13 -12.33 0.11
C GLY A 94 10.88 -11.13 1.02
N SER A 95 10.73 -9.94 0.44
CA SER A 95 10.69 -8.68 1.19
C SER A 95 9.68 -7.71 0.60
N GLY A 96 9.07 -6.87 1.44
CA GLY A 96 8.24 -5.75 1.01
C GLY A 96 8.93 -4.81 0.02
N TYR A 97 10.28 -4.76 -0.01
CA TYR A 97 11.03 -4.03 -1.04
C TYR A 97 10.68 -4.50 -2.47
N TYR A 98 10.53 -5.81 -2.70
CA TYR A 98 10.17 -6.33 -4.02
C TYR A 98 8.72 -5.97 -4.39
N ALA A 99 7.82 -5.93 -3.40
CA ALA A 99 6.47 -5.42 -3.60
C ALA A 99 6.48 -3.93 -3.99
N CYS A 100 7.31 -3.10 -3.35
CA CYS A 100 7.49 -1.69 -3.74
C CYS A 100 7.94 -1.54 -5.19
N ARG A 101 8.83 -2.41 -5.71
CA ARG A 101 9.25 -2.34 -7.13
C ARG A 101 8.10 -2.63 -8.09
N VAL A 102 7.17 -3.51 -7.73
CA VAL A 102 5.97 -3.77 -8.51
C VAL A 102 5.01 -2.58 -8.42
N THR A 103 4.78 -2.05 -7.21
CA THR A 103 4.01 -0.82 -6.99
C THR A 103 4.53 0.33 -7.85
N ARG A 104 5.85 0.52 -7.92
CA ARG A 104 6.47 1.57 -8.75
C ARG A 104 6.02 1.47 -10.20
N LYS A 105 6.15 0.27 -10.80
CA LYS A 105 5.75 0.03 -12.20
C LYS A 105 4.26 0.31 -12.44
N ILE A 106 3.41 -0.07 -11.48
CA ILE A 106 1.97 0.21 -11.57
C ILE A 106 1.73 1.72 -11.60
N ILE A 107 2.34 2.47 -10.68
CA ILE A 107 2.16 3.92 -10.60
C ILE A 107 2.76 4.64 -11.82
N GLU A 108 3.92 4.20 -12.31
CA GLU A 108 4.53 4.70 -13.55
C GLU A 108 3.61 4.51 -14.75
N GLU A 109 2.96 3.34 -14.87
CA GLU A 109 2.00 3.11 -15.96
C GLU A 109 0.74 3.96 -15.79
N MET A 110 0.21 4.12 -14.57
CA MET A 110 -0.91 5.02 -14.30
C MET A 110 -0.60 6.48 -14.69
N LEU A 111 0.62 6.93 -14.43
CA LEU A 111 1.10 8.26 -14.83
C LEU A 111 1.14 8.39 -16.35
N LYS A 112 1.70 7.39 -17.04
CA LYS A 112 1.80 7.34 -18.50
C LYS A 112 0.44 7.36 -19.18
N GLU A 113 -0.52 6.59 -18.65
CA GLU A 113 -1.90 6.49 -19.14
C GLU A 113 -2.80 7.65 -18.67
N LYS A 114 -2.26 8.61 -17.91
CA LYS A 114 -2.98 9.79 -17.39
C LYS A 114 -4.21 9.43 -16.55
N ILE A 115 -4.08 8.42 -15.70
CA ILE A 115 -5.15 7.92 -14.81
C ILE A 115 -5.23 8.74 -13.49
N LEU A 116 -4.16 9.47 -13.12
CA LEU A 116 -4.07 10.20 -11.84
C LEU A 116 -4.81 11.55 -11.80
#